data_AF-A0A0F8YSK8-F1
#
_entry.id   AF-A0A0F8YSK8-F1
#
_cell.length_a   1.000
_cell.length_b   1.000
_cell.length_c   1.000
_cell.angle_alpha   90.00
_cell.angle_beta   90.00
_cell.angle_gamma   90.00
#
_symmetry.space_group_name_H-M   'P 1'
#
loop_
_entity.id
_entity.type
_entity.pdbx_description
1 polymer ?
#
loop_
_entity_poly.entity_id
_entity_poly.type
_entity_poly.pdbx_seq_one_letter_code
_entity_poly.pdbx_strand_id
1 'polypeptide(L)'
;TFDFKRWWVKYPERYSTIGKSPTDVWEFPIPVQGSWGNQYVRHFCPLPEGLIRQIIELCSDEGDTILDPFAGSGSVLSGAYLANRKFIGLDINPEYKAKFDKHIKTLQKERPIETSASAEEKALFSKTIKKLRLLKLPSVLLKSLRLQAPDVFSAINGLVAIPSTKSCDQSHKLWRITYTVYIKSGSKQSIEDEIIKRLKAKPLSKYGIQADLRFKVSKKPKSVRTLYEYPWTSTYKTQNKFEGKTYPFIASNVSFARKERELIEKYLD
;
A
#
# COMPACT_ATOMS: atom_id res chain seq x y z
N THR A 1 -1.06 8.07 -26.80
CA THR A 1 -1.86 7.35 -25.77
C THR A 1 -1.34 7.71 -24.40
N PHE A 2 -2.07 8.56 -23.66
CA PHE A 2 -1.71 8.91 -22.29
C PHE A 2 -1.78 7.64 -21.42
N ASP A 3 -0.63 7.18 -20.93
CA ASP A 3 -0.54 6.01 -20.06
C ASP A 3 -1.05 6.40 -18.65
N PHE A 4 -2.38 6.43 -18.49
CA PHE A 4 -3.06 6.66 -17.22
C PHE A 4 -2.64 5.63 -16.14
N LYS A 5 -2.00 4.52 -16.52
CA LYS A 5 -1.62 3.41 -15.62
C LYS A 5 -0.52 3.76 -14.59
N ARG A 6 0.08 4.96 -14.64
CA ARG A 6 1.28 5.27 -13.82
C ARG A 6 1.19 6.50 -12.93
N TRP A 7 -0.02 6.97 -12.62
CA TRP A 7 -0.22 8.12 -11.74
C TRP A 7 0.33 7.90 -10.32
N TRP A 8 0.40 6.65 -9.87
CA TRP A 8 0.98 6.26 -8.58
C TRP A 8 2.47 6.57 -8.45
N VAL A 9 3.24 6.66 -9.55
CA VAL A 9 4.64 7.10 -9.52
C VAL A 9 4.74 8.59 -9.19
N LYS A 10 3.77 9.38 -9.68
CA LYS A 10 3.74 10.83 -9.55
C LYS A 10 3.09 11.28 -8.23
N TYR A 11 2.07 10.55 -7.78
CA TYR A 11 1.25 10.88 -6.61
C TYR A 11 1.08 9.68 -5.65
N PRO A 12 2.16 9.08 -5.15
CA PRO A 12 2.09 7.88 -4.31
C PRO A 12 1.35 8.11 -2.98
N GLU A 13 1.19 9.36 -2.55
CA GLU A 13 0.42 9.74 -1.37
C GLU A 13 -1.09 9.50 -1.51
N ARG A 14 -1.60 9.36 -2.74
CA ARG A 14 -3.03 9.14 -3.02
C ARG A 14 -3.46 7.68 -2.92
N TYR A 15 -2.51 6.76 -2.91
CA TYR A 15 -2.78 5.32 -2.95
C TYR A 15 -2.55 4.69 -1.59
N SER A 16 -3.50 3.90 -1.09
CA SER A 16 -3.37 3.21 0.19
C SER A 16 -2.21 2.20 0.16
N THR A 17 -1.59 1.97 1.32
CA THR A 17 -0.57 0.93 1.48
C THR A 17 -1.13 -0.49 1.45
N ILE A 18 -2.45 -0.63 1.54
CA ILE A 18 -3.13 -1.93 1.69
C ILE A 18 -3.67 -2.40 0.33
N GLY A 19 -3.82 -1.50 -0.64
CA GLY A 19 -4.32 -1.79 -1.99
C GLY A 19 -5.38 -0.78 -2.40
N LYS A 20 -6.05 -1.04 -3.51
CA LYS A 20 -7.20 -0.28 -3.99
C LYS A 20 -8.47 -0.76 -3.28
N SER A 21 -9.32 0.17 -2.86
CA SER A 21 -10.66 -0.17 -2.40
C SER A 21 -11.49 -0.70 -3.58
N PRO A 22 -12.34 -1.72 -3.40
CA PRO A 22 -13.23 -2.18 -4.45
C PRO A 22 -14.09 -1.03 -5.01
N THR A 23 -14.37 -1.08 -6.31
CA THR A 23 -15.30 -0.16 -6.99
C THR A 23 -16.75 -0.53 -6.73
N ASP A 24 -17.73 0.26 -7.16
CA ASP A 24 -19.14 -0.11 -7.01
C ASP A 24 -19.61 -1.18 -8.01
N VAL A 25 -18.81 -1.42 -9.06
CA VAL A 25 -19.04 -2.47 -10.07
C VAL A 25 -18.03 -3.59 -9.84
N TRP A 26 -18.53 -4.81 -9.64
CA TRP A 26 -17.71 -6.02 -9.47
C TRP A 26 -18.01 -7.03 -10.57
N GLU A 27 -16.97 -7.67 -11.09
CA GLU A 27 -17.08 -8.69 -12.12
C GLU A 27 -16.70 -10.05 -11.52
N PHE A 28 -17.64 -10.99 -11.55
CA PHE A 28 -17.40 -12.37 -11.13
C PHE A 28 -17.81 -13.33 -12.24
N PRO A 29 -17.03 -14.39 -12.51
CA PRO A 29 -17.46 -15.43 -13.43
C PRO A 29 -18.71 -16.11 -12.86
N ILE A 30 -19.72 -16.27 -13.69
CA ILE A 30 -20.91 -17.03 -13.33
C ILE A 30 -20.51 -18.51 -13.26
N PRO A 31 -20.84 -19.23 -12.18
CA PRO A 31 -20.58 -20.67 -12.11
C PRO A 31 -21.32 -21.38 -13.25
N VAL A 32 -20.59 -22.20 -14.02
CA VAL A 32 -21.13 -22.93 -15.17
C VAL A 32 -22.21 -23.91 -14.69
N GLN A 33 -23.46 -23.73 -15.15
CA GLN A 33 -24.56 -24.65 -14.88
C GLN A 33 -24.67 -25.69 -16.02
N GLY A 34 -24.19 -26.93 -15.80
CA GLY A 34 -24.20 -28.07 -16.76
C GLY A 34 -23.10 -27.97 -17.84
N SER A 35 -22.41 -29.01 -18.31
CA SER A 35 -22.69 -30.44 -18.47
C SER A 35 -21.38 -31.26 -18.48
N TRP A 36 -21.44 -32.54 -18.12
CA TRP A 36 -20.38 -33.60 -18.13
C TRP A 36 -19.53 -33.79 -16.85
N GLY A 37 -20.14 -34.22 -15.74
CA GLY A 37 -19.41 -34.80 -14.60
C GLY A 37 -20.32 -35.46 -13.57
N ASN A 38 -19.99 -36.67 -13.08
CA ASN A 38 -20.85 -37.52 -12.23
C ASN A 38 -21.06 -37.05 -10.77
N GLN A 39 -20.75 -35.79 -10.44
CA GLN A 39 -20.92 -35.24 -9.08
C GLN A 39 -21.68 -33.92 -9.15
N TYR A 40 -23.00 -33.99 -9.34
CA TYR A 40 -23.86 -32.81 -9.34
C TYR A 40 -24.44 -32.57 -7.95
N VAL A 41 -24.03 -31.49 -7.29
CA VAL A 41 -24.93 -30.82 -6.35
C VAL A 41 -25.69 -29.77 -7.16
N ARG A 42 -26.89 -30.12 -7.65
CA ARG A 42 -27.80 -29.16 -8.30
C ARG A 42 -28.23 -28.13 -7.26
N HIS A 43 -27.51 -27.02 -7.19
CA HIS A 43 -27.97 -25.80 -6.54
C HIS A 43 -28.70 -24.97 -7.58
N PHE A 44 -29.99 -24.73 -7.38
CA PHE A 44 -30.72 -23.74 -8.15
C PHE A 44 -30.18 -22.37 -7.72
N CYS A 45 -29.35 -21.75 -8.58
CA CYS A 45 -28.78 -20.41 -8.41
C CYS A 45 -27.73 -20.22 -7.29
N PRO A 46 -26.53 -20.85 -7.37
CA PRO A 46 -25.44 -20.53 -6.44
C PRO A 46 -24.88 -19.15 -6.76
N LEU A 47 -24.90 -18.24 -5.77
CA LEU A 47 -24.15 -16.99 -5.81
C LEU A 47 -22.66 -17.29 -6.07
N PRO A 48 -21.96 -16.52 -6.92
CA PRO A 48 -20.53 -16.72 -7.13
C PRO A 48 -19.75 -16.65 -5.82
N GLU A 49 -18.85 -17.60 -5.58
CA GLU A 49 -18.09 -17.67 -4.32
C GLU A 49 -17.26 -16.41 -4.05
N GLY A 50 -16.66 -15.83 -5.10
CA GLY A 50 -15.91 -14.58 -5.00
C GLY A 50 -16.76 -13.41 -4.52
N LEU A 51 -18.04 -13.34 -4.94
CA LEU A 51 -18.97 -12.30 -4.52
C LEU A 51 -19.26 -12.41 -3.03
N ILE A 52 -19.62 -13.62 -2.57
CA ILE A 52 -19.90 -13.88 -1.15
C ILE A 52 -18.68 -13.52 -0.29
N ARG A 53 -17.51 -14.03 -0.67
CA ARG A 53 -16.26 -13.77 0.07
C ARG A 53 -15.99 -12.28 0.19
N GLN A 54 -16.10 -11.54 -0.91
CA GLN A 54 -15.84 -10.11 -0.93
C GLN A 54 -16.82 -9.34 -0.04
N ILE A 55 -18.12 -9.67 -0.06
CA ILE A 55 -19.11 -9.03 0.82
C ILE A 55 -18.79 -9.30 2.29
N ILE A 56 -18.49 -10.55 2.66
CA ILE A 56 -18.19 -10.92 4.05
C ILE A 56 -16.94 -10.19 4.54
N GLU A 57 -15.86 -10.15 3.74
CA GLU A 57 -14.61 -9.47 4.11
C GLU A 57 -14.76 -7.95 4.21
N LEU A 58 -15.68 -7.35 3.46
CA LEU A 58 -15.96 -5.90 3.51
C LEU A 58 -16.86 -5.50 4.68
N CYS A 59 -17.73 -6.40 5.13
CA CYS A 59 -18.80 -6.09 6.09
C CYS A 59 -18.64 -6.75 7.47
N SER A 60 -17.56 -7.51 7.71
CA SER A 60 -17.32 -8.20 8.98
C SER A 60 -15.84 -8.39 9.27
N ASP A 61 -15.48 -8.48 10.53
CA ASP A 61 -14.15 -8.90 10.98
C ASP A 61 -14.10 -10.42 11.24
N GLU A 62 -12.90 -10.99 11.39
CA GLU A 62 -12.76 -12.40 11.76
C GLU A 62 -13.39 -12.68 13.13
N GLY A 63 -14.08 -13.82 13.25
CA GLY A 63 -14.79 -14.21 14.47
C GLY A 63 -16.20 -13.61 14.62
N ASP A 64 -16.58 -12.63 13.80
CA ASP A 64 -17.95 -12.11 13.73
C ASP A 64 -18.95 -13.19 13.29
N THR A 65 -20.24 -12.93 13.51
CA THR A 65 -21.32 -13.85 13.14
C THR A 65 -22.11 -13.33 11.95
N ILE A 66 -22.14 -14.11 10.87
CA ILE A 66 -22.93 -13.83 9.67
C ILE A 66 -24.30 -14.48 9.81
N LEU A 67 -25.37 -13.70 9.64
CA LEU A 67 -26.76 -14.20 9.60
C LEU A 67 -27.26 -14.19 8.15
N ASP A 68 -27.72 -15.34 7.67
CA ASP A 68 -28.46 -15.46 6.42
C ASP A 68 -29.87 -16.04 6.68
N PRO A 69 -30.93 -15.22 6.62
CA PRO A 69 -32.30 -15.69 6.86
C PRO A 69 -32.90 -16.47 5.69
N PHE A 70 -32.19 -16.57 4.56
CA PHE A 70 -32.60 -17.30 3.36
C PHE A 70 -31.43 -18.15 2.86
N ALA A 71 -30.85 -18.93 3.76
CA ALA A 71 -29.56 -19.57 3.56
C ALA A 71 -29.54 -20.55 2.38
N GLY A 72 -30.70 -21.09 1.97
CA GLY A 72 -30.79 -22.11 0.95
C GLY A 72 -29.83 -23.25 1.29
N SER A 73 -29.07 -23.69 0.29
CA SER A 73 -28.02 -24.70 0.47
C SER A 73 -26.78 -24.25 1.24
N GLY A 74 -26.74 -23.01 1.72
CA GLY A 74 -25.71 -22.51 2.63
C GLY A 74 -24.47 -21.95 1.96
N SER A 75 -24.54 -21.40 0.74
CA SER A 75 -23.38 -20.78 0.06
C SER A 75 -22.77 -19.63 0.88
N VAL A 76 -23.61 -18.76 1.47
CA VAL A 76 -23.16 -17.67 2.35
C VAL A 76 -22.52 -18.22 3.63
N LEU A 77 -23.11 -19.26 4.22
CA LEU A 77 -22.59 -19.91 5.44
C LEU A 77 -21.22 -20.57 5.19
N SER A 78 -21.07 -21.25 4.04
CA SER A 78 -19.79 -21.79 3.58
C SER A 78 -18.74 -20.69 3.41
N GLY A 79 -19.12 -19.58 2.77
CA GLY A 79 -18.24 -18.41 2.63
C GLY A 79 -17.81 -17.83 3.98
N ALA A 80 -18.75 -17.70 4.93
CA ALA A 80 -18.47 -17.22 6.29
C ALA A 80 -17.48 -18.15 7.01
N TYR A 81 -17.69 -19.47 6.93
CA TYR A 81 -16.78 -20.46 7.49
C TYR A 81 -15.36 -20.35 6.91
N LEU A 82 -15.25 -20.27 5.58
CA LEU A 82 -13.97 -20.15 4.89
C LEU A 82 -13.24 -18.84 5.23
N ALA A 83 -14.01 -17.79 5.50
CA ALA A 83 -13.51 -16.50 5.94
C ALA A 83 -13.23 -16.44 7.45
N ASN A 84 -13.23 -17.54 8.22
CA ASN A 84 -13.01 -17.49 9.69
C ASN A 84 -14.09 -16.72 10.47
N ARG A 85 -15.32 -16.68 9.96
CA ARG A 85 -16.49 -16.11 10.64
C ARG A 85 -17.40 -17.23 11.17
N LYS A 86 -18.14 -16.94 12.23
CA LYS A 86 -19.28 -17.76 12.68
C LYS A 86 -20.47 -17.50 11.76
N PHE A 87 -21.44 -18.40 11.75
CA PHE A 87 -22.61 -18.26 10.88
C PHE A 87 -23.89 -18.80 11.53
N ILE A 88 -25.02 -18.20 11.17
CA ILE A 88 -26.37 -18.64 11.48
C ILE A 88 -27.16 -18.59 10.17
N GLY A 89 -27.76 -19.71 9.80
CA GLY A 89 -28.57 -19.82 8.59
C GLY A 89 -29.98 -20.29 8.91
N LEU A 90 -30.98 -19.67 8.28
CA LEU A 90 -32.37 -20.08 8.36
C LEU A 90 -32.85 -20.41 6.95
N ASP A 91 -33.61 -21.51 6.84
CA ASP A 91 -34.34 -21.85 5.62
C ASP A 91 -35.55 -22.72 6.00
N ILE A 92 -36.65 -22.57 5.27
CA ILE A 92 -37.88 -23.34 5.50
C ILE A 92 -37.78 -24.76 4.95
N ASN A 93 -36.88 -25.02 3.99
CA ASN A 93 -36.75 -26.32 3.35
C ASN A 93 -35.74 -27.20 4.11
N PRO A 94 -36.20 -28.29 4.77
CA PRO A 94 -35.33 -29.16 5.54
C PRO A 94 -34.28 -29.89 4.69
N GLU A 95 -34.52 -30.08 3.38
CA GLU A 95 -33.54 -30.72 2.49
C GLU A 95 -32.28 -29.88 2.31
N TYR A 96 -32.40 -28.55 2.33
CA TYR A 96 -31.24 -27.67 2.19
C TYR A 96 -30.32 -27.74 3.40
N LYS A 97 -30.90 -27.86 4.60
CA LYS A 97 -30.12 -28.12 5.82
C LYS A 97 -29.30 -29.40 5.68
N ALA A 98 -29.91 -30.51 5.23
CA ALA A 98 -29.21 -31.77 5.05
C ALA A 98 -28.08 -31.67 4.02
N LYS A 99 -28.28 -30.92 2.92
CA LYS A 99 -27.24 -30.64 1.91
C LYS A 99 -26.09 -29.84 2.52
N PHE A 100 -26.38 -28.79 3.28
CA PHE A 100 -25.37 -27.97 3.94
C PHE A 100 -24.55 -28.78 4.97
N ASP A 101 -25.21 -29.57 5.82
CA ASP A 101 -24.55 -30.42 6.83
C ASP A 101 -23.56 -31.42 6.21
N LYS A 102 -23.84 -31.90 5.00
CA LYS A 102 -22.92 -32.75 4.24
C LYS A 102 -21.78 -31.92 3.65
N HIS A 103 -22.07 -30.78 3.05
CA HIS A 103 -21.11 -29.94 2.37
C HIS A 103 -20.07 -29.32 3.32
N ILE A 104 -20.50 -28.81 4.48
CA ILE A 104 -19.60 -28.20 5.47
C ILE A 104 -18.56 -29.18 6.02
N LYS A 105 -18.91 -30.47 6.14
CA LYS A 105 -17.97 -31.54 6.53
C LYS A 105 -16.89 -31.77 5.49
N THR A 106 -17.21 -31.62 4.21
CA THR A 106 -16.22 -31.67 3.12
C THR A 106 -15.31 -30.45 3.17
N LEU A 107 -15.88 -29.25 3.30
CA LEU A 107 -15.10 -28.00 3.41
C LEU A 107 -14.18 -27.98 4.63
N GLN A 108 -14.58 -28.58 5.75
CA GLN A 108 -13.73 -28.71 6.94
C GLN A 108 -12.48 -29.55 6.67
N LYS A 109 -12.56 -30.55 5.79
CA LYS A 109 -11.41 -31.39 5.40
C LYS A 109 -10.52 -30.71 4.37
N GLU A 110 -11.13 -29.92 3.48
CA GLU A 110 -10.46 -29.28 2.35
C GLU A 110 -10.05 -27.83 2.62
N ARG A 111 -10.25 -27.33 3.84
CA ARG A 111 -10.13 -25.91 4.19
C ARG A 111 -8.88 -25.31 3.54
N PRO A 112 -9.04 -24.44 2.54
CA PRO A 112 -7.91 -23.81 1.89
C PRO A 112 -7.18 -23.00 2.95
N ILE A 113 -5.95 -23.39 3.23
CA ILE A 113 -5.01 -22.57 3.99
C ILE A 113 -4.90 -21.28 3.16
N GLU A 114 -5.27 -20.13 3.71
CA GLU A 114 -4.93 -18.86 3.08
C GLU A 114 -3.44 -18.91 2.75
N THR A 115 -3.12 -18.95 1.46
CA THR A 115 -1.75 -19.21 1.06
C THR A 115 -0.90 -18.07 1.58
N SER A 116 0.16 -18.39 2.33
CA SER A 116 1.14 -17.42 2.84
C SER A 116 1.61 -16.46 1.74
N ALA A 117 1.64 -16.94 0.50
CA ALA A 117 1.88 -16.17 -0.71
C ALA A 117 1.03 -14.90 -0.85
N SER A 118 -0.29 -14.92 -0.58
CA SER A 118 -1.14 -13.73 -0.71
C SER A 118 -0.82 -12.67 0.35
N ALA A 119 -0.59 -13.10 1.59
CA ALA A 119 -0.20 -12.21 2.69
C ALA A 119 1.20 -11.62 2.47
N GLU A 120 2.15 -12.43 2.00
CA GLU A 120 3.51 -12.01 1.64
C GLU A 120 3.50 -10.99 0.51
N GLU A 121 2.71 -11.20 -0.54
CA GLU A 121 2.59 -10.25 -1.64
C GLU A 121 1.95 -8.92 -1.19
N LYS A 122 0.88 -8.94 -0.37
CA LYS A 122 0.29 -7.73 0.23
C LYS A 122 1.30 -6.96 1.10
N ALA A 123 2.08 -7.68 1.91
CA ALA A 123 3.13 -7.09 2.73
C ALA A 123 4.24 -6.47 1.88
N LEU A 124 4.61 -7.14 0.78
CA LEU A 124 5.60 -6.64 -0.18
C LEU A 124 5.09 -5.40 -0.91
N PHE A 125 3.83 -5.38 -1.35
CA PHE A 125 3.18 -4.20 -1.94
C PHE A 125 3.21 -3.00 -0.98
N SER A 126 2.75 -3.20 0.26
CA SER A 126 2.75 -2.18 1.32
C SER A 126 4.14 -1.62 1.57
N LYS A 127 5.16 -2.49 1.66
CA LYS A 127 6.56 -2.08 1.78
C LYS A 127 7.01 -1.25 0.58
N THR A 128 6.63 -1.66 -0.62
CA THR A 128 7.08 -1.04 -1.87
C THR A 128 6.51 0.36 -2.07
N ILE A 129 5.22 0.57 -1.80
CA ILE A 129 4.60 1.90 -1.88
C ILE A 129 5.11 2.84 -0.77
N LYS A 130 5.45 2.32 0.42
CA LYS A 130 6.15 3.10 1.47
C LYS A 130 7.54 3.57 1.01
N LYS A 131 8.33 2.71 0.35
CA LYS A 131 9.62 3.11 -0.26
C LYS A 131 9.44 4.24 -1.28
N LEU A 132 8.42 4.13 -2.13
CA LEU A 132 8.13 5.16 -3.13
C LEU A 132 7.78 6.51 -2.49
N ARG A 133 6.93 6.51 -1.46
CA ARG A 133 6.59 7.72 -0.68
C ARG A 133 7.82 8.34 -0.03
N LEU A 134 8.69 7.52 0.59
CA LEU A 134 9.95 7.97 1.20
C LEU A 134 10.82 8.72 0.19
N LEU A 135 10.98 8.17 -1.02
CA LEU A 135 11.84 8.75 -2.05
C LEU A 135 11.19 9.97 -2.72
N LYS A 136 9.86 10.03 -2.79
CA LYS A 136 9.16 11.17 -3.41
C LYS A 136 8.99 12.39 -2.52
N LEU A 137 8.80 12.22 -1.22
CA LEU A 137 8.66 13.34 -0.30
C LEU A 137 9.78 14.40 -0.45
N PRO A 138 11.09 14.05 -0.40
CA PRO A 138 12.15 15.04 -0.52
C PRO A 138 12.19 15.70 -1.92
N SER A 139 11.83 14.97 -2.98
CA SER A 139 11.72 15.55 -4.34
C SER A 139 10.63 16.62 -4.40
N VAL A 140 9.46 16.36 -3.80
CA VAL A 140 8.33 17.31 -3.78
C VAL A 140 8.65 18.49 -2.88
N LEU A 141 9.31 18.26 -1.75
CA LEU A 141 9.79 19.31 -0.85
C LEU A 141 10.74 20.26 -1.59
N LEU A 142 11.77 19.73 -2.25
CA LEU A 142 12.71 20.54 -3.02
C LEU A 142 12.05 21.30 -4.17
N LYS A 143 11.06 20.70 -4.86
CA LYS A 143 10.24 21.40 -5.86
C LYS A 143 9.47 22.58 -5.26
N SER A 144 8.84 22.38 -4.11
CA SER A 144 8.11 23.44 -3.41
C SER A 144 9.03 24.56 -2.95
N LEU A 145 10.19 24.23 -2.37
CA LEU A 145 11.19 25.22 -1.97
C LEU A 145 11.72 26.00 -3.17
N ARG A 146 12.04 25.33 -4.29
CA ARG A 146 12.50 26.02 -5.50
C ARG A 146 11.53 27.08 -5.99
N LEU A 147 10.22 26.83 -5.89
CA LEU A 147 9.18 27.73 -6.39
C LEU A 147 8.82 28.85 -5.40
N GLN A 148 8.84 28.56 -4.10
CA GLN A 148 8.25 29.44 -3.08
C GLN A 148 9.27 30.01 -2.07
N ALA A 149 10.45 29.41 -1.99
CA ALA A 149 11.56 29.87 -1.15
C ALA A 149 12.92 29.59 -1.86
N PRO A 150 13.20 30.27 -3.00
CA PRO A 150 14.40 29.99 -3.80
C PRO A 150 15.72 30.16 -3.03
N ASP A 151 15.75 31.05 -2.05
CA ASP A 151 16.91 31.29 -1.18
C ASP A 151 17.19 30.07 -0.31
N VAL A 152 16.15 29.47 0.29
CA VAL A 152 16.25 28.24 1.07
C VAL A 152 16.62 27.05 0.19
N PHE A 153 16.03 26.95 -1.01
CA PHE A 153 16.41 25.91 -1.97
C PHE A 153 17.89 26.01 -2.34
N SER A 154 18.38 27.23 -2.58
CA SER A 154 19.78 27.48 -2.90
C SER A 154 20.67 27.17 -1.70
N ALA A 155 20.26 27.51 -0.48
CA ALA A 155 20.99 27.23 0.76
C ALA A 155 21.18 25.73 1.06
N ILE A 156 20.35 24.85 0.47
CA ILE A 156 20.44 23.41 0.68
C ILE A 156 21.38 22.78 -0.36
N ASN A 157 22.28 21.94 0.11
CA ASN A 157 23.17 21.15 -0.73
C ASN A 157 22.64 19.74 -1.01
N GLY A 158 21.87 19.18 -0.08
CA GLY A 158 21.18 17.91 -0.31
C GLY A 158 20.45 17.39 0.91
N LEU A 159 19.64 16.35 0.69
CA LEU A 159 18.87 15.66 1.72
C LEU A 159 19.20 14.17 1.72
N VAL A 160 19.47 13.62 2.90
CA VAL A 160 19.64 12.18 3.10
C VAL A 160 18.44 11.66 3.89
N ALA A 161 17.67 10.76 3.30
CA ALA A 161 16.47 10.15 3.90
C ALA A 161 16.78 8.72 4.34
N ILE A 162 16.69 8.46 5.65
CA ILE A 162 16.96 7.13 6.23
C ILE A 162 15.75 6.71 7.08
N PRO A 163 15.14 5.53 6.82
CA PRO A 163 14.13 4.96 7.68
C PRO A 163 14.62 4.79 9.12
N SER A 164 13.81 5.19 10.09
CA SER A 164 14.07 4.91 11.50
C SER A 164 13.58 3.50 11.86
N THR A 165 14.25 2.86 12.82
CA THR A 165 13.78 1.62 13.45
C THR A 165 12.72 1.90 14.52
N LYS A 166 12.55 3.16 14.95
CA LYS A 166 11.53 3.54 15.94
C LYS A 166 10.13 3.56 15.32
N SER A 167 9.13 3.16 16.10
CA SER A 167 7.70 3.29 15.75
C SER A 167 7.30 4.76 15.56
N CYS A 168 6.20 5.02 14.85
CA CYS A 168 5.66 6.39 14.74
C CYS A 168 4.94 6.78 16.04
N ASP A 169 4.96 8.06 16.39
CA ASP A 169 4.24 8.57 17.57
C ASP A 169 2.72 8.63 17.32
N GLN A 170 2.32 8.79 16.05
CA GLN A 170 0.92 8.94 15.64
C GLN A 170 0.47 7.71 14.84
N SER A 171 -0.71 7.17 15.18
CA SER A 171 -1.27 5.95 14.55
C SER A 171 -1.48 6.07 13.04
N HIS A 172 -1.83 7.26 12.55
CA HIS A 172 -2.04 7.52 11.13
C HIS A 172 -0.73 7.69 10.32
N LYS A 173 0.43 7.70 10.99
CA LYS A 173 1.75 7.77 10.33
C LYS A 173 2.25 6.36 10.06
N LEU A 174 2.58 6.11 8.81
CA LEU A 174 2.91 4.79 8.28
C LEU A 174 4.38 4.43 8.46
N TRP A 175 5.25 5.45 8.58
CA TRP A 175 6.69 5.30 8.69
C TRP A 175 7.38 6.55 9.25
N ARG A 176 8.38 6.35 10.11
CA ARG A 176 9.25 7.41 10.65
C ARG A 176 10.56 7.44 9.86
N ILE A 177 10.93 8.61 9.37
CA ILE A 177 12.10 8.80 8.52
C ILE A 177 12.91 9.96 9.07
N THR A 178 14.21 9.73 9.24
CA THR A 178 15.16 10.80 9.55
C THR A 178 15.65 11.44 8.26
N TYR A 179 15.36 12.72 8.10
CA TYR A 179 15.87 13.55 7.01
C TYR A 179 17.04 14.39 7.52
N THR A 180 18.25 14.06 7.05
CA THR A 180 19.44 14.87 7.30
C THR A 180 19.61 15.87 6.16
N VAL A 181 19.40 17.15 6.45
CA VAL A 181 19.53 18.28 5.52
C VAL A 181 20.95 18.84 5.64
N TYR A 182 21.64 18.89 4.50
CA TYR A 182 22.96 19.48 4.39
C TYR A 182 22.83 20.92 3.91
N ILE A 183 23.28 21.87 4.73
CA ILE A 183 23.20 23.31 4.46
C ILE A 183 24.56 23.80 3.97
N LYS A 184 24.57 24.58 2.89
CA LYS A 184 25.77 25.23 2.34
C LYS A 184 25.96 26.67 2.84
N SER A 185 24.86 27.38 3.07
CA SER A 185 24.83 28.79 3.47
C SER A 185 23.50 29.12 4.15
N GLY A 186 23.44 30.23 4.90
CA GLY A 186 22.21 30.70 5.55
C GLY A 186 22.01 30.18 6.99
N SER A 187 21.01 30.75 7.66
CA SER A 187 20.68 30.41 9.05
C SER A 187 19.96 29.07 9.14
N LYS A 188 20.46 28.15 9.97
CA LYS A 188 19.83 26.85 10.24
C LYS A 188 18.36 27.01 10.65
N GLN A 189 18.07 27.94 11.56
CA GLN A 189 16.73 28.11 12.12
C GLN A 189 15.72 28.50 11.04
N SER A 190 16.06 29.47 10.20
CA SER A 190 15.19 29.93 9.11
C SER A 190 14.90 28.82 8.09
N ILE A 191 15.91 28.02 7.75
CA ILE A 191 15.76 26.87 6.85
C ILE A 191 14.87 25.79 7.48
N GLU A 192 15.08 25.52 8.76
CA GLU A 192 14.29 24.54 9.53
C GLU A 192 12.81 24.93 9.59
N ASP A 193 12.51 26.18 9.94
CA ASP A 193 11.15 26.70 10.03
C ASP A 193 10.42 26.62 8.68
N GLU A 194 11.09 26.98 7.58
CA GLU A 194 10.52 26.90 6.24
C GLU A 194 10.27 25.44 5.83
N ILE A 195 11.18 24.51 6.12
CA ILE A 195 10.97 23.08 5.84
C ILE A 195 9.79 22.54 6.66
N ILE A 196 9.72 22.85 7.96
CA ILE A 196 8.64 22.40 8.83
C ILE A 196 7.29 22.94 8.33
N LYS A 197 7.23 24.21 7.94
CA LYS A 197 6.05 24.84 7.35
C LYS A 197 5.58 24.07 6.11
N ARG A 198 6.49 23.71 5.20
CA ARG A 198 6.13 22.95 3.99
C ARG A 198 5.69 21.53 4.30
N LEU A 199 6.33 20.84 5.25
CA LEU A 199 5.95 19.48 5.64
C LEU A 199 4.53 19.41 6.24
N LYS A 200 4.06 20.48 6.87
CA LYS A 200 2.68 20.60 7.37
C LYS A 200 1.65 20.91 6.28
N ALA A 201 2.08 21.47 5.14
CA ALA A 201 1.21 21.82 4.03
C ALA A 201 0.94 20.64 3.07
N LYS A 202 -0.18 20.70 2.32
CA LYS A 202 -0.44 19.76 1.22
C LYS A 202 0.51 20.07 0.04
N PRO A 203 0.99 19.07 -0.71
CA PRO A 203 0.68 17.64 -0.58
C PRO A 203 1.56 16.89 0.43
N LEU A 204 2.64 17.49 0.95
CA LEU A 204 3.65 16.82 1.78
C LEU A 204 3.07 16.18 3.05
N SER A 205 2.10 16.84 3.69
CA SER A 205 1.41 16.31 4.87
C SER A 205 0.65 15.00 4.63
N LYS A 206 0.27 14.70 3.38
CA LYS A 206 -0.50 13.50 3.00
C LYS A 206 0.34 12.26 2.71
N TYR A 207 1.67 12.37 2.74
CA TYR A 207 2.56 11.23 2.50
C TYR A 207 2.50 10.16 3.60
N GLY A 208 1.89 10.45 4.76
CA GLY A 208 1.82 9.51 5.88
C GLY A 208 3.18 9.25 6.53
N ILE A 209 4.15 10.14 6.34
CA ILE A 209 5.50 10.05 6.89
C ILE A 209 5.60 10.94 8.13
N GLN A 210 6.24 10.43 9.18
CA GLN A 210 6.75 11.22 10.28
C GLN A 210 8.21 11.59 9.97
N ALA A 211 8.47 12.88 9.78
CA ALA A 211 9.77 13.39 9.35
C ALA A 211 10.55 13.93 10.55
N ASP A 212 11.61 13.24 10.95
CA ASP A 212 12.55 13.72 11.96
C ASP A 212 13.67 14.48 11.26
N LEU A 213 13.80 15.79 11.52
CA LEU A 213 14.78 16.64 10.85
C LEU A 213 16.11 16.65 11.61
N ARG A 214 17.21 16.57 10.86
CA ARG A 214 18.57 16.81 11.34
C ARG A 214 19.29 17.73 10.38
N PHE A 215 20.12 18.63 10.89
CA PHE A 215 20.83 19.60 10.06
C PHE A 215 22.33 19.46 10.23
N LYS A 216 23.07 19.53 9.12
CA LYS A 216 24.53 19.52 9.09
C LYS A 216 25.05 20.63 8.19
N VAL A 217 25.98 21.42 8.70
CA VAL A 217 26.70 22.42 7.90
C VAL A 217 27.91 21.73 7.28
N SER A 218 27.73 21.10 6.12
CA SER A 218 28.84 20.51 5.37
C SER A 218 28.53 20.41 3.88
N LYS A 219 29.60 20.46 3.05
CA LYS A 219 29.50 20.36 1.60
C LYS A 219 29.08 18.98 1.09
N LYS A 220 29.23 17.90 1.86
CA LYS A 220 28.85 16.53 1.46
C LYS A 220 28.54 15.66 2.69
N PRO A 221 27.69 14.64 2.55
CA PRO A 221 27.71 13.49 3.44
C PRO A 221 29.10 12.84 3.32
N LYS A 222 29.75 12.45 4.44
CA LYS A 222 30.87 11.51 4.37
C LYS A 222 30.35 10.29 3.59
N SER A 223 31.12 9.76 2.64
CA SER A 223 30.72 8.67 1.76
C SER A 223 30.32 7.43 2.57
N VAL A 224 29.06 7.38 2.98
CA VAL A 224 28.49 6.16 3.55
C VAL A 224 28.33 5.24 2.34
N ARG A 225 29.14 4.17 2.29
CA ARG A 225 29.28 3.22 1.16
C ARG A 225 27.95 2.56 0.70
N THR A 226 26.82 2.90 1.30
CA THR A 226 25.51 2.25 1.17
C THR A 226 24.34 3.20 0.88
N LEU A 227 24.60 4.37 0.28
CA LEU A 227 23.52 5.29 -0.16
C LEU A 227 23.35 5.30 -1.69
N TYR A 228 22.11 5.21 -2.14
CA TYR A 228 21.68 5.46 -3.52
C TYR A 228 21.35 6.94 -3.72
N GLU A 229 21.76 7.51 -4.86
CA GLU A 229 21.50 8.90 -5.22
C GLU A 229 20.31 9.04 -6.15
N TYR A 230 19.52 10.08 -5.92
CA TYR A 230 18.34 10.42 -6.71
C TYR A 230 18.41 11.89 -7.11
N PRO A 231 18.08 12.23 -8.37
CA PRO A 231 17.91 13.63 -8.73
C PRO A 231 16.61 14.12 -8.08
N TRP A 232 16.55 15.39 -7.68
CA TRP A 232 15.34 15.96 -7.07
C TRP A 232 14.11 15.94 -7.99
N THR A 233 14.28 15.68 -9.29
CA THR A 233 13.21 15.54 -10.28
C THR A 233 12.66 14.12 -10.42
N SER A 234 13.43 13.07 -10.06
CA SER A 234 13.13 11.67 -10.39
C SER A 234 13.28 10.74 -9.18
N THR A 235 12.57 9.61 -9.20
CA THR A 235 12.72 8.56 -8.16
C THR A 235 13.70 7.46 -8.56
N TYR A 236 14.40 7.63 -9.68
CA TYR A 236 15.34 6.63 -10.18
C TYR A 236 16.75 6.99 -9.73
N LYS A 237 17.51 5.96 -9.35
CA LYS A 237 18.89 6.15 -8.92
C LYS A 237 19.77 6.62 -10.08
N THR A 238 20.70 7.54 -9.84
CA THR A 238 21.72 7.92 -10.83
C THR A 238 22.93 7.00 -10.75
N GLN A 239 23.58 6.75 -11.89
CA GLN A 239 24.85 5.99 -11.92
C GLN A 239 26.05 6.84 -11.42
N ASN A 240 25.98 8.16 -11.55
CA ASN A 240 27.08 9.06 -11.18
C ASN A 240 27.05 9.41 -9.69
N LYS A 241 28.21 9.24 -9.03
CA LYS A 241 28.45 9.60 -7.62
C LYS A 241 28.73 11.11 -7.49
N PHE A 242 27.98 11.78 -6.59
CA PHE A 242 28.21 13.04 -5.84
C PHE A 242 29.12 14.18 -6.36
N GLU A 243 29.50 14.27 -7.64
CA GLU A 243 30.41 15.31 -8.15
C GLU A 243 29.76 16.24 -9.19
N GLY A 244 30.04 17.54 -9.04
CA GLY A 244 29.73 18.59 -10.02
C GLY A 244 28.28 19.10 -10.09
N LYS A 245 27.34 18.60 -9.27
CA LYS A 245 25.93 19.02 -9.34
C LYS A 245 25.71 20.40 -8.69
N THR A 246 25.07 21.32 -9.40
CA THR A 246 24.71 22.68 -8.93
C THR A 246 23.38 22.73 -8.16
N TYR A 247 22.67 21.61 -8.08
CA TYR A 247 21.35 21.48 -7.46
C TYR A 247 21.39 20.52 -6.26
N PRO A 248 20.43 20.65 -5.31
CA PRO A 248 20.37 19.75 -4.17
C PRO A 248 20.22 18.29 -4.59
N PHE A 249 21.06 17.40 -4.05
CA PHE A 249 20.92 15.96 -4.26
C PHE A 249 19.95 15.34 -3.24
N ILE A 250 19.37 14.19 -3.57
CA ILE A 250 18.66 13.33 -2.63
C ILE A 250 19.43 12.02 -2.52
N ALA A 251 19.60 11.49 -1.32
CA ALA A 251 20.18 10.17 -1.12
C ALA A 251 19.41 9.36 -0.07
N SER A 252 19.42 8.04 -0.22
CA SER A 252 18.79 7.11 0.74
C SER A 252 19.47 5.74 0.71
N ASN A 253 19.43 5.00 1.81
CA ASN A 253 19.79 3.58 1.84
C ASN A 253 18.70 2.67 1.25
N VAL A 254 17.55 3.25 0.86
CA VAL A 254 16.45 2.56 0.18
C VAL A 254 16.64 2.69 -1.32
N SER A 255 16.55 1.57 -2.04
CA SER A 255 16.44 1.55 -3.51
C SER A 255 15.02 1.31 -3.98
N PHE A 256 14.76 1.68 -5.24
CA PHE A 256 13.49 1.41 -5.93
C PHE A 256 13.80 0.88 -7.34
N ALA A 257 13.52 -0.40 -7.56
CA ALA A 257 13.83 -1.16 -8.75
C ALA A 257 12.65 -1.21 -9.74
N ARG A 258 12.89 -1.74 -10.95
CA ARG A 258 11.84 -1.92 -11.97
C ARG A 258 10.80 -2.97 -11.57
N LYS A 259 11.23 -4.14 -11.06
CA LYS A 259 10.33 -5.22 -10.60
C LYS A 259 9.36 -4.77 -9.50
N GLU A 260 9.79 -3.87 -8.63
CA GLU A 260 8.95 -3.26 -7.59
C GLU A 260 7.77 -2.45 -8.16
N ARG A 261 7.85 -2.04 -9.43
CA ARG A 261 6.78 -1.31 -10.11
C ARG A 261 5.70 -2.21 -10.64
N GLU A 262 6.12 -3.30 -11.29
CA GLU A 262 5.22 -4.33 -11.82
C GLU A 262 4.35 -4.87 -10.67
N LEU A 263 4.93 -5.00 -9.46
CA LEU A 263 4.18 -5.32 -8.26
C LEU A 263 3.15 -4.25 -7.87
N ILE A 264 3.50 -2.97 -7.92
CA ILE A 264 2.52 -1.90 -7.60
C ILE A 264 1.40 -1.86 -8.64
N GLU A 265 1.71 -2.01 -9.93
CA GLU A 265 0.72 -2.05 -11.01
C GLU A 265 -0.28 -3.19 -10.79
N LYS A 266 0.18 -4.40 -10.47
CA LYS A 266 -0.67 -5.56 -10.14
C LYS A 266 -1.69 -5.30 -9.02
N TYR A 267 -1.33 -4.47 -8.03
CA TYR A 267 -2.14 -4.24 -6.81
C TYR A 267 -2.97 -2.94 -6.87
N LEU A 268 -2.77 -2.12 -7.91
CA LEU A 268 -3.50 -0.86 -8.12
C LEU A 268 -4.43 -0.89 -9.33
N ASP A 269 -4.22 -1.81 -10.27
CA ASP A 269 -5.20 -2.15 -11.31
C ASP A 269 -6.41 -2.83 -10.66
#